data_AF-A0A8T7HSD7-F1
#
_entry.id   AF-A0A8T7HSD7-F1
#
_cell.length_a   1.000
_cell.length_b   1.000
_cell.length_c   1.000
_cell.angle_alpha   90.00
_cell.angle_beta   90.00
_cell.angle_gamma   90.00
#
_symmetry.space_group_name_H-M   'P 1'
#
loop_
_entity.id
_entity.type
_entity.pdbx_description
1 polymer ?
#
loop_
_entity_poly.entity_id
_entity_poly.type
_entity_poly.pdbx_seq_one_letter_code
_entity_poly.pdbx_strand_id
1 'polypeptide(L)' 'MGTPCRSTCKLNSTAVCVGCFRHMAEIANWNRLSLKRRHVARIMAQKRRLARPYAQQPLDQLEPITSHWYRQFKRS' A
#
# COMPACT_ATOMS: atom_id res chain seq x y z
N MET A 1 -6.41 15.06 6.93
CA MET A 1 -5.38 14.43 7.78
C MET A 1 -4.69 13.32 7.02
N GLY A 2 -3.41 13.53 6.70
CA GLY A 2 -2.65 12.84 5.65
C GLY A 2 -2.56 11.32 5.81
N THR A 3 -2.59 10.64 4.67
CA THR A 3 -2.20 9.22 4.57
C THR A 3 -0.78 9.04 5.10
N PRO A 4 -0.50 8.03 5.93
CA PRO A 4 0.82 7.81 6.54
C PRO A 4 1.90 7.33 5.55
N CYS A 5 1.78 7.60 4.25
CA CYS A 5 2.80 7.28 3.25
C CYS A 5 3.95 8.29 3.36
N ARG A 6 5.18 7.79 3.55
CA ARG A 6 6.41 8.59 3.68
C ARG A 6 7.04 8.96 2.32
N SER A 7 6.23 9.19 1.29
CA SER A 7 6.63 9.61 -0.08
C SER A 7 7.73 8.80 -0.80
N THR A 8 8.12 7.62 -0.31
CA THR A 8 9.04 6.66 -0.97
C THR A 8 8.31 5.47 -1.59
N CYS A 9 7.01 5.63 -1.80
CA CYS A 9 6.08 4.53 -2.02
C CYS A 9 6.12 4.07 -3.51
N LYS A 10 6.86 3.00 -3.79
CA LYS A 10 6.72 2.19 -5.02
C LYS A 10 5.88 0.94 -4.76
N LEU A 11 5.12 0.49 -5.75
CA LEU A 11 4.36 -0.76 -5.73
C LEU A 11 5.15 -1.88 -6.38
N ASN A 12 4.99 -3.08 -5.85
CA ASN A 12 5.38 -4.28 -6.56
C ASN A 12 4.27 -4.77 -7.50
N SER A 13 4.54 -5.85 -8.22
CA SER A 13 3.60 -6.51 -9.14
C SER A 13 2.26 -6.90 -8.51
N THR A 14 2.21 -7.09 -7.18
CA THR A 14 0.98 -7.40 -6.43
C THR A 14 0.26 -6.16 -5.88
N ALA A 15 0.61 -4.96 -6.37
CA ALA A 15 0.09 -3.67 -5.90
C ALA A 15 0.29 -3.44 -4.39
N VAL A 16 1.34 -4.02 -3.80
CA VAL A 16 1.75 -3.75 -2.42
C VAL A 16 2.92 -2.77 -2.42
N CYS A 17 2.81 -1.73 -1.59
CA CYS A 17 3.89 -0.78 -1.42
C CYS A 17 5.06 -1.41 -0.66
N VAL A 18 6.26 -1.41 -1.25
CA VAL A 18 7.46 -2.01 -0.63
C VAL A 18 8.01 -1.19 0.55
N GLY A 19 7.62 0.08 0.70
CA GLY A 19 8.03 0.93 1.82
C GLY A 19 7.07 0.88 3.01
N CYS A 20 5.76 0.93 2.77
CA CYS A 20 4.74 0.98 3.82
C CYS A 20 3.99 -0.35 4.02
N PHE A 21 4.19 -1.34 3.15
CA PHE A 21 3.60 -2.69 3.19
C PHE A 21 2.06 -2.72 3.13
N ARG A 22 1.45 -1.63 2.69
CA ARG A 22 0.01 -1.54 2.44
C ARG A 22 -0.29 -1.89 0.99
N HIS A 23 -1.42 -2.53 0.77
CA HIS A 23 -1.93 -2.77 -0.57
C HIS A 23 -2.53 -1.47 -1.13
N MET A 24 -2.46 -1.26 -2.44
CA MET A 24 -2.93 -0.03 -3.09
C MET A 24 -4.41 0.24 -2.81
N ALA A 25 -5.25 -0.81 -2.70
CA ALA A 25 -6.64 -0.68 -2.28
C ALA A 25 -6.82 -0.06 -0.88
N GLU A 26 -5.95 -0.41 0.07
CA GLU A 26 -6.00 0.15 1.44
C GLU A 26 -5.57 1.62 1.45
N ILE A 27 -4.63 1.99 0.58
CA ILE A 27 -4.14 3.36 0.39
C ILE A 27 -5.23 4.21 -0.27
N ALA A 28 -5.75 3.77 -1.41
CA ALA A 28 -6.73 4.51 -2.22
C ALA A 28 -8.07 4.73 -1.50
N ASN A 29 -8.49 3.77 -0.67
CA ASN A 29 -9.79 3.82 0.03
C ASN A 29 -9.66 4.23 1.50
N TRP A 30 -8.48 4.68 1.97
CA TRP A 30 -8.22 4.93 3.39
C TRP A 30 -9.30 5.78 4.08
N ASN A 31 -9.71 6.88 3.43
CA ASN A 31 -10.72 7.79 3.96
C ASN A 31 -12.11 7.14 4.05
N ARG A 32 -12.40 6.13 3.21
CA ARG A 32 -13.67 5.38 3.16
C ARG A 32 -13.69 4.16 4.09
N LEU A 33 -12.54 3.75 4.64
CA LEU A 33 -12.49 2.62 5.57
C LEU A 33 -13.06 3.01 6.94
N SER A 34 -13.89 2.13 7.50
CA SER A 34 -14.29 2.20 8.90
C SER A 34 -13.10 2.03 9.84
N LEU A 35 -13.25 2.45 11.10
CA LEU A 35 -12.18 2.38 12.11
C LEU A 35 -11.64 0.94 12.28
N LYS A 36 -12.54 -0.05 12.33
CA LYS A 36 -12.19 -1.48 12.37
C LYS A 36 -11.38 -1.90 11.15
N ARG A 37 -11.79 -1.51 9.93
CA ARG A 37 -11.06 -1.82 8.70
C ARG A 37 -9.70 -1.14 8.64
N ARG A 38 -9.60 0.11 9.12
CA ARG A 38 -8.31 0.83 9.26
C ARG A 38 -7.36 0.11 10.22
N HIS A 39 -7.87 -0.44 11.31
CA HIS A 39 -7.09 -1.22 12.26
C HIS A 39 -6.58 -2.53 11.64
N VAL A 40 -7.46 -3.29 10.98
CA VAL A 40 -7.08 -4.51 10.23
C VAL A 40 -6.00 -4.21 9.18
N ALA A 41 -6.17 -3.15 8.38
CA ALA A 41 -5.19 -2.76 7.37
C ALA A 41 -3.81 -2.39 7.98
N ARG A 42 -3.76 -1.88 9.22
CA ARG A 42 -2.49 -1.64 9.92
C ARG A 42 -1.85 -2.96 10.38
N ILE A 43 -2.62 -3.87 10.96
CA ILE A 43 -2.14 -5.20 11.37
C ILE A 43 -1.58 -5.97 10.17
N MET A 44 -2.32 -5.99 9.05
CA MET A 44 -1.88 -6.70 7.84
C MET A 44 -0.61 -6.10 7.24
N ALA A 45 -0.47 -4.77 7.26
CA ALA A 45 0.76 -4.11 6.84
C ALA A 45 1.96 -4.47 7.75
N GLN A 46 1.74 -4.56 9.06
CA GLN A 46 2.77 -5.00 10.01
C GLN A 46 3.16 -6.46 9.79
N LYS A 47 2.20 -7.36 9.58
CA LYS A 47 2.47 -8.77 9.23
C LYS A 47 3.31 -8.87 7.96
N ARG A 48 2.94 -8.15 6.90
CA ARG A 48 3.71 -8.09 5.63
C ARG A 48 5.13 -7.55 5.83
N ARG A 49 5.30 -6.53 6.67
CA ARG A 49 6.62 -6.00 7.02
C ARG A 49 7.52 -7.05 7.68
N LEU A 50 6.97 -7.80 8.65
CA LEU A 50 7.73 -8.82 9.38
C LEU A 50 8.08 -10.03 8.51
N ALA A 51 7.15 -10.46 7.65
CA ALA A 51 7.40 -11.55 6.72
C ALA A 51 8.46 -11.21 5.65
N ARG A 52 8.80 -9.92 5.47
CA ARG A 52 9.76 -9.42 4.47
C ARG A 52 9.62 -10.11 3.09
N PRO A 53 8.40 -10.34 2.55
CA PRO A 53 8.24 -11.15 1.34
C PRO A 53 8.81 -10.50 0.07
N TYR A 54 9.25 -9.24 0.17
CA TYR A 54 9.71 -8.41 -0.95
C TYR A 54 11.17 -7.98 -0.82
N ALA A 55 11.93 -8.54 0.13
CA ALA A 55 13.30 -8.11 0.42
C ALA A 55 14.28 -8.25 -0.76
N GLN A 56 13.94 -9.09 -1.75
CA GLN A 56 14.77 -9.35 -2.94
C GLN A 56 14.06 -8.98 -4.25
N GLN A 57 12.99 -8.17 -4.20
CA GLN A 57 12.36 -7.71 -5.44
C GLN A 57 13.28 -6.70 -6.15
N PRO A 58 13.51 -6.88 -7.45
CA PRO A 58 14.40 -6.00 -8.20
C PRO A 58 13.73 -4.63 -8.41
N LEU A 59 14.52 -3.56 -8.27
CA LEU A 59 14.02 -2.18 -8.13
C LEU A 59 13.44 -1.60 -9.43
N ASP A 60 13.80 -2.19 -10.56
CA ASP A 60 13.33 -1.89 -11.92
C ASP A 60 11.89 -2.37 -12.14
N GLN A 61 11.45 -3.41 -11.42
CA GLN A 61 10.08 -3.93 -11.47
C GLN A 61 9.12 -3.19 -10.52
N LEU A 62 9.59 -2.14 -9.86
CA LEU A 62 8.80 -1.38 -8.90
C LEU A 62 8.22 -0.12 -9.54
N GLU A 63 6.89 -0.06 -9.55
CA GLU A 63 6.13 1.03 -10.18
C GLU A 63 5.92 2.19 -9.20
N PRO A 64 6.05 3.45 -9.64
CA PRO A 64 5.68 4.60 -8.81
C PRO A 64 4.17 4.60 -8.53
N ILE A 65 3.78 4.98 -7.30
CA ILE A 65 2.36 5.24 -7.02
C ILE A 65 1.97 6.57 -7.70
N THR A 66 1.14 6.49 -8.73
CA THR A 66 0.62 7.62 -9.51
C THR A 66 -0.90 7.79 -9.32
N SER A 67 -1.46 8.89 -9.84
CA SER A 67 -2.91 9.11 -9.86
C SER A 67 -3.67 8.02 -10.62
N HIS A 68 -3.04 7.35 -11.59
CA HIS A 68 -3.60 6.18 -12.28
C HIS A 68 -3.90 5.05 -11.28
N TRP A 69 -2.92 4.68 -10.44
CA TRP A 69 -3.11 3.67 -9.40
C TRP A 69 -4.22 4.03 -8.42
N TYR A 70 -4.31 5.31 -8.02
CA TYR A 70 -5.40 5.76 -7.16
C TYR A 70 -6.76 5.57 -7.83
N ARG A 71 -6.91 5.96 -9.10
CA ARG A 71 -8.17 5.80 -9.85
C ARG A 71 -8.53 4.32 -10.03
N GLN A 72 -7.57 3.48 -10.37
CA GLN A 72 -7.79 2.04 -10.57
C GLN A 72 -8.30 1.33 -9.30
N PHE A 73 -7.77 1.69 -8.12
CA PHE A 73 -8.09 0.98 -6.87
C PHE A 73 -9.15 1.67 -6.00
N LYS A 74 -9.50 2.90 -6.30
CA LYS A 74 -10.59 3.62 -5.64
C LYS A 74 -11.91 3.04 -6.18
N ARG A 75 -12.45 2.05 -5.49
CA ARG A 75 -13.78 1.49 -5.78
C ARG A 75 -14.77 2.64 -5.69
N SER A 76 -15.54 2.92 -6.75
CA SER A 76 -16.62 3.92 -6.74
C SER A 76 -17.47 3.79 -5.49
#